data_AF-A0A9Q1F3E4-F1
#
_entry.id   AF-A0A9Q1F3E4-F1
#
_cell.length_a   1.000
_cell.length_b   1.000
_cell.length_c   1.000
_cell.angle_alpha   90.00
_cell.angle_beta   90.00
_cell.angle_gamma   90.00
#
_symmetry.space_group_name_H-M   'P 1'
#
loop_
_entity.id
_entity.type
_entity.pdbx_description
1 polymer ?
#
loop_
_entity_poly.entity_id
_entity_poly.type
_entity_poly.pdbx_seq_one_letter_code
_entity_poly.pdbx_strand_id
1 'polypeptide(L)'
;MTMGRIIFYEDRNFQGRSYETNSDCAELTSYLSRCHSCRVESGCFMVYDRSNYMGNQYFVRRGEYSDYSRMGMSDCIRSCRMIPMDEDLREDSIMDRYPGMSDLPVLQRDGRPLADVRAAPPTEAG
;
A
#
# COMPACT_ATOMS: atom_id res chain seq x y z
N MET A 1 -3.16 -6.77 19.45
CA MET A 1 -3.67 -7.01 18.08
C MET A 1 -4.62 -5.89 17.64
N THR A 2 -4.09 -4.85 16.97
CA THR A 2 -4.97 -3.93 16.23
C THR A 2 -5.41 -4.64 14.94
N MET A 3 -6.72 -4.77 14.74
CA MET A 3 -7.25 -5.30 13.49
C MET A 3 -7.08 -4.23 12.40
N GLY A 4 -6.34 -4.56 11.35
CA GLY A 4 -6.24 -3.70 10.18
C GLY A 4 -7.52 -3.79 9.34
N ARG A 5 -7.87 -2.69 8.67
CA ARG A 5 -8.99 -2.64 7.73
C ARG A 5 -8.59 -1.85 6.49
N ILE A 6 -8.72 -2.46 5.33
CA ILE A 6 -8.48 -1.86 4.02
C ILE A 6 -9.68 -2.07 3.11
N ILE A 7 -10.01 -1.04 2.34
CA ILE A 7 -11.10 -1.02 1.38
C ILE A 7 -10.50 -0.70 0.01
N PHE A 8 -10.64 -1.62 -0.93
CA PHE A 8 -10.23 -1.47 -2.31
C PHE A 8 -11.40 -1.01 -3.17
N TYR A 9 -11.13 -0.20 -4.19
CA TYR A 9 -12.14 0.32 -5.11
C TYR A 9 -11.71 0.08 -6.55
N GLU A 10 -12.66 -0.28 -7.42
CA GLU A 10 -12.39 -0.50 -8.85
C GLU A 10 -11.92 0.76 -9.55
N ASP A 11 -12.55 1.89 -9.27
CA ASP A 11 -12.23 3.17 -9.90
C ASP A 11 -11.37 4.07 -9.01
N ARG A 12 -10.90 5.17 -9.58
CA ARG A 12 -10.15 6.21 -8.87
C ARG A 12 -11.08 7.01 -7.96
N ASN A 13 -10.52 7.72 -6.99
CA ASN A 13 -11.28 8.56 -6.06
C ASN A 13 -12.36 7.80 -5.28
N PHE A 14 -12.11 6.53 -4.94
CA PHE A 14 -13.00 5.69 -4.12
C PHE A 14 -14.39 5.47 -4.76
N GLN A 15 -14.42 5.35 -6.09
CA GLN A 15 -15.64 5.15 -6.87
C GLN A 15 -15.77 3.69 -7.34
N GLY A 16 -16.95 3.36 -7.87
CA GLY A 16 -17.23 2.04 -8.43
C GLY A 16 -17.50 0.98 -7.37
N ARG A 17 -17.22 -0.29 -7.69
CA ARG A 17 -17.37 -1.39 -6.73
C ARG A 17 -16.24 -1.35 -5.71
N SER A 18 -16.58 -1.62 -4.46
CA SER A 18 -15.62 -1.69 -3.36
C SER A 18 -15.54 -3.09 -2.76
N TYR A 19 -14.35 -3.47 -2.31
CA TYR A 19 -14.09 -4.70 -1.56
C TYR A 19 -13.30 -4.39 -0.29
N GLU A 20 -13.90 -4.69 0.86
CA GLU A 20 -13.26 -4.54 2.17
C GLU A 20 -12.64 -5.87 2.60
N THR A 21 -11.41 -5.82 3.11
CA THR A 21 -10.77 -6.95 3.79
C THR A 21 -10.01 -6.49 5.03
N ASN A 22 -9.92 -7.41 5.98
CA ASN A 22 -9.16 -7.30 7.23
C ASN A 22 -8.23 -8.50 7.41
N SER A 23 -7.87 -9.17 6.32
CA SER A 23 -6.96 -10.32 6.31
C SER A 23 -6.08 -10.26 5.07
N ASP A 24 -5.12 -11.18 4.97
CA ASP A 24 -4.39 -11.37 3.72
C ASP A 24 -5.32 -11.84 2.59
N CYS A 25 -5.01 -11.40 1.36
CA CYS A 25 -5.75 -11.71 0.16
C CYS A 25 -4.76 -12.02 -0.97
N ALA A 26 -4.65 -13.29 -1.34
CA ALA A 26 -3.73 -13.73 -2.39
C ALA A 26 -4.23 -13.39 -3.81
N GLU A 27 -5.52 -13.11 -3.99
CA GLU A 27 -6.12 -12.86 -5.29
C GLU A 27 -7.32 -11.89 -5.20
N LEU A 28 -7.06 -10.60 -5.41
CA LEU A 28 -8.10 -9.57 -5.47
C LEU A 28 -8.98 -9.68 -6.72
N THR A 29 -8.47 -10.26 -7.80
CA THR A 29 -9.20 -10.38 -9.08
C THR A 29 -10.48 -11.20 -8.98
N SER A 30 -10.57 -12.07 -7.97
CA SER A 30 -11.78 -12.83 -7.65
C SER A 30 -12.89 -11.98 -7.02
N TYR A 31 -12.56 -10.81 -6.49
CA TYR A 31 -13.51 -9.88 -5.86
C TYR A 31 -13.75 -8.61 -6.69
N LEU A 32 -12.68 -8.03 -7.23
CA LEU A 32 -12.69 -6.83 -8.06
C LEU A 32 -11.92 -7.09 -9.35
N SER A 33 -12.46 -6.75 -10.52
CA SER A 33 -11.75 -6.99 -11.79
C SER A 33 -10.48 -6.14 -11.93
N ARG A 34 -10.44 -5.01 -11.23
CA ARG A 34 -9.33 -4.06 -11.17
C ARG A 34 -9.38 -3.29 -9.86
N CYS A 35 -8.28 -2.64 -9.50
CA CYS A 35 -8.24 -1.77 -8.33
C CYS A 35 -7.41 -0.53 -8.66
N HIS A 36 -8.05 0.63 -8.64
CA HIS A 36 -7.43 1.93 -8.95
C HIS A 36 -7.29 2.85 -7.74
N SER A 37 -8.02 2.60 -6.65
CA SER A 37 -7.85 3.31 -5.37
C SER A 37 -8.08 2.39 -4.17
N CYS A 38 -7.50 2.72 -3.01
CA CYS A 38 -7.86 2.09 -1.73
C CYS A 38 -7.89 3.09 -0.57
N ARG A 39 -8.57 2.69 0.48
CA ARG A 39 -8.63 3.40 1.75
C ARG A 39 -8.23 2.45 2.85
N VAL A 40 -7.20 2.81 3.60
CA VAL A 40 -6.79 2.07 4.79
C VAL A 40 -7.41 2.76 6.00
N GLU A 41 -8.43 2.15 6.56
CA GLU A 41 -9.14 2.65 7.76
C GLU A 41 -8.29 2.43 9.01
N SER A 42 -7.64 1.28 9.16
CA SER A 42 -6.78 0.96 10.31
C SER A 42 -5.67 -0.01 9.95
N GLY A 43 -4.60 -0.02 10.74
CA GLY A 43 -3.45 -0.89 10.52
C GLY A 43 -2.61 -0.51 9.31
N CYS A 44 -1.78 -1.45 8.86
CA CYS A 44 -0.96 -1.31 7.68
C CYS A 44 -1.06 -2.57 6.81
N PHE A 45 -0.90 -2.38 5.51
CA PHE A 45 -1.00 -3.44 4.53
C PHE A 45 0.14 -3.32 3.52
N MET A 46 0.59 -4.47 3.05
CA MET A 46 1.49 -4.55 1.90
C MET A 46 0.70 -5.01 0.70
N VAL A 47 0.68 -4.21 -0.37
CA VAL A 47 -0.07 -4.50 -1.59
C VAL A 47 0.87 -4.85 -2.74
N TYR A 48 0.40 -5.68 -3.65
CA TYR A 48 1.19 -6.27 -4.72
C TYR A 48 0.46 -6.17 -6.06
N ASP A 49 1.19 -5.92 -7.15
CA ASP A 49 0.63 -5.85 -8.51
C ASP A 49 0.33 -7.23 -9.14
N ARG A 50 0.89 -8.31 -8.59
CA ARG A 50 0.58 -9.69 -8.98
C ARG A 50 -0.12 -10.45 -7.87
N SER A 51 -0.85 -11.50 -8.26
CA SER A 51 -1.46 -12.46 -7.35
C SER A 51 -0.38 -13.23 -6.59
N ASN A 52 -0.75 -13.86 -5.47
CA ASN A 52 0.13 -14.64 -4.61
C ASN A 52 1.33 -13.85 -4.04
N TYR A 53 1.15 -12.56 -3.76
CA TYR A 53 2.15 -11.72 -3.10
C TYR A 53 3.44 -11.56 -3.91
N MET A 54 3.30 -11.49 -5.24
CA MET A 54 4.42 -11.39 -6.17
C MET A 54 4.49 -10.01 -6.83
N GLY A 55 5.64 -9.72 -7.44
CA GLY A 55 5.85 -8.50 -8.23
C GLY A 55 6.18 -7.28 -7.39
N ASN A 56 5.73 -6.12 -7.86
CA ASN A 56 6.03 -4.86 -7.21
C ASN A 56 5.21 -4.74 -5.93
N GLN A 57 5.88 -4.41 -4.83
CA GLN A 57 5.29 -4.34 -3.50
C GLN A 57 5.20 -2.87 -3.09
N TYR A 58 4.11 -2.51 -2.42
CA TYR A 58 3.90 -1.15 -1.94
C TYR A 58 3.39 -1.20 -0.52
N PHE A 59 3.99 -0.40 0.35
CA PHE A 59 3.55 -0.31 1.73
C PHE A 59 2.51 0.81 1.88
N VAL A 60 1.28 0.42 2.26
CA VAL A 60 0.19 1.35 2.51
C VAL A 60 -0.18 1.34 3.99
N ARG A 61 -0.24 2.55 4.55
CA ARG A 61 -0.59 2.84 5.94
C ARG A 61 -1.98 3.43 6.01
N ARG A 62 -2.57 3.53 7.20
CA ARG A 62 -3.82 4.30 7.43
C ARG A 62 -3.81 5.63 6.66
N GLY A 63 -4.72 5.77 5.71
CA GLY A 63 -4.71 6.84 4.70
C GLY A 63 -5.67 6.59 3.54
N GLU A 64 -5.78 7.58 2.66
CA GLU A 64 -6.68 7.62 1.52
C GLU A 64 -5.86 7.68 0.23
N TYR A 65 -5.87 6.58 -0.52
CA TYR A 65 -5.07 6.39 -1.73
C TYR A 65 -5.97 6.47 -2.95
N SER A 66 -6.26 7.69 -3.40
CA SER A 66 -7.25 7.95 -4.46
C SER A 66 -6.79 7.58 -5.88
N ASP A 67 -5.48 7.41 -6.11
CA ASP A 67 -4.93 7.12 -7.44
C ASP A 67 -3.57 6.38 -7.34
N TYR A 68 -3.52 5.12 -7.78
CA TYR A 68 -2.27 4.35 -7.85
C TYR A 68 -1.33 4.75 -8.99
N SER A 69 -1.83 5.37 -10.05
CA SER A 69 -0.98 5.84 -11.16
C SER A 69 0.03 6.87 -10.66
N ARG A 70 -0.35 7.66 -9.64
CA ARG A 70 0.55 8.59 -8.94
C ARG A 70 1.65 7.92 -8.12
N MET A 71 1.51 6.63 -7.82
CA MET A 71 2.49 5.84 -7.07
C MET A 71 3.50 5.14 -7.98
N GLY A 72 3.42 5.35 -9.30
CA GLY A 72 4.23 4.61 -10.27
C GLY A 72 3.75 3.18 -10.52
N MET A 73 2.57 2.82 -10.01
CA MET A 73 1.91 1.55 -10.37
C MET A 73 1.26 1.70 -11.75
N SER A 74 1.84 1.01 -12.74
CA SER A 74 1.24 0.86 -14.07
C SER A 74 0.05 -0.09 -14.07
N ASP A 75 -0.01 -0.99 -13.10
CA ASP A 75 -0.97 -2.09 -13.00
C ASP A 75 -1.89 -1.95 -11.77
N CYS A 76 -2.95 -2.77 -11.76
CA CYS A 76 -3.88 -2.87 -10.64
C CYS A 76 -3.32 -3.76 -9.53
N ILE A 77 -3.69 -3.48 -8.27
CA ILE A 77 -3.39 -4.38 -7.16
C ILE A 77 -4.10 -5.71 -7.37
N ARG A 78 -3.35 -6.80 -7.23
CA ARG A 78 -3.86 -8.17 -7.35
C ARG A 78 -3.71 -9.00 -6.08
N SER A 79 -2.89 -8.61 -5.12
CA SER A 79 -2.88 -9.25 -3.80
C SER A 79 -2.47 -8.28 -2.69
N CYS A 80 -2.79 -8.60 -1.44
CA CYS A 80 -2.42 -7.79 -0.27
C CYS A 80 -2.17 -8.64 0.98
N ARG A 81 -1.23 -8.22 1.82
CA ARG A 81 -0.96 -8.83 3.14
C ARG A 81 -1.23 -7.83 4.25
N MET A 82 -1.96 -8.28 5.26
CA MET A 82 -2.04 -7.53 6.51
C MET A 82 -0.70 -7.58 7.22
N ILE A 83 -0.24 -6.40 7.66
CA ILE A 83 0.94 -6.29 8.52
C ILE A 83 0.44 -6.18 9.96
N PRO A 84 0.62 -7.21 10.81
CA PRO A 84 0.23 -7.13 12.20
C PRO A 84 1.11 -6.09 12.90
N MET A 85 0.52 -4.96 13.26
CA MET A 85 1.13 -3.98 14.16
C MET A 85 0.59 -4.27 15.55
N ASP A 86 1.27 -5.19 16.26
CA ASP A 86 1.10 -5.25 17.71
C ASP A 86 1.89 -4.08 18.32
N GLU A 87 1.43 -3.49 19.44
CA GLU A 87 2.15 -2.37 20.06
C GLU A 87 3.59 -2.72 20.47
N ASP A 88 3.88 -4.03 20.58
CA ASP A 88 5.20 -4.57 20.88
C ASP A 88 6.03 -4.92 19.63
N LEU A 89 5.40 -5.00 18.45
CA LEU A 89 6.11 -5.20 17.18
C LEU A 89 6.71 -3.86 16.74
N ARG A 90 7.93 -3.62 17.20
CA ARG A 90 8.79 -2.54 16.71
C ARG A 90 8.95 -2.65 15.19
N GLU A 91 9.14 -1.51 14.53
CA GLU A 91 9.42 -1.44 13.08
C GLU A 91 10.51 -2.45 12.67
N ASP A 92 11.49 -2.68 13.53
CA ASP A 92 12.55 -3.68 13.39
C ASP A 92 12.04 -5.11 13.13
N SER A 93 11.03 -5.57 13.88
CA SER A 93 10.42 -6.88 13.67
C SER A 93 9.54 -6.93 12.42
N ILE A 94 9.00 -5.79 12.00
CA ILE A 94 8.27 -5.69 10.73
C ILE A 94 9.26 -5.80 9.56
N MET A 95 10.40 -5.11 9.64
CA MET A 95 11.47 -5.15 8.65
C MET A 95 12.12 -6.54 8.57
N ASP A 96 12.29 -7.25 9.69
CA ASP A 96 12.81 -8.64 9.70
C ASP A 96 11.87 -9.61 8.97
N ARG A 97 10.55 -9.47 9.17
CA ARG A 97 9.54 -10.27 8.45
C ARG A 97 9.41 -9.91 6.98
N TYR A 98 9.71 -8.67 6.62
CA TYR A 98 9.58 -8.14 5.27
C TYR A 98 10.89 -7.44 4.88
N PRO A 99 11.97 -8.20 4.59
CA PRO A 99 13.30 -7.64 4.35
C PRO A 99 13.37 -6.73 3.12
N GLY A 100 12.37 -6.78 2.22
CA GLY A 100 12.25 -5.85 1.10
C GLY A 100 11.56 -4.52 1.42
N MET A 101 11.02 -4.35 2.63
CA MET A 101 10.20 -3.20 3.02
C MET A 101 11.02 -1.90 3.13
N SER A 102 12.31 -2.01 3.49
CA SER A 102 13.24 -0.87 3.57
C SER A 102 13.49 -0.20 2.22
N ASP A 103 13.39 -0.95 1.13
CA ASP A 103 13.56 -0.47 -0.25
C ASP A 103 12.23 -0.03 -0.88
N LEU A 104 11.10 -0.22 -0.20
CA LEU A 104 9.80 0.17 -0.75
C LEU A 104 9.59 1.68 -0.64
N PRO A 105 8.99 2.30 -1.67
CA PRO A 105 8.56 3.68 -1.57
C PRO A 105 7.52 3.79 -0.45
N VAL A 106 7.90 4.45 0.64
CA VAL A 106 6.97 4.74 1.73
C VAL A 106 5.93 5.70 1.20
N LEU A 107 4.66 5.31 1.18
CA LEU A 107 3.61 6.21 0.72
C LEU A 107 3.17 7.14 1.87
N GLN A 108 2.95 8.41 1.54
CA GLN A 108 2.21 9.36 2.38
C GLN A 108 0.74 8.97 2.42
N ARG A 109 0.02 9.54 3.40
CA ARG A 109 -1.41 9.27 3.63
C ARG A 109 -2.30 9.65 2.44
N ASP A 110 -1.81 10.52 1.58
CA ASP A 110 -2.43 11.02 0.34
C ASP A 110 -1.93 10.27 -0.91
N GLY A 111 -1.22 9.16 -0.73
CA GLY A 111 -0.77 8.27 -1.79
C GLY A 111 0.39 8.81 -2.63
N ARG A 112 1.06 9.88 -2.18
CA ARG A 112 2.31 10.31 -2.79
C ARG A 112 3.45 9.47 -2.24
N PRO A 113 4.43 9.03 -3.04
CA PRO A 113 5.68 8.55 -2.47
C PRO A 113 6.23 9.64 -1.55
N LEU A 114 6.60 9.26 -0.32
CA LEU A 114 7.38 10.09 0.58
C LEU A 114 8.70 10.33 -0.15
N ALA A 115 8.77 11.48 -0.84
CA ALA A 115 9.95 11.87 -1.58
C ALA A 115 11.15 11.70 -0.64
N ASP A 116 12.11 10.92 -1.10
CA ASP A 116 13.35 10.65 -0.40
C ASP A 116 13.89 11.96 0.16
N VAL A 117 14.01 12.07 1.49
CA VAL A 117 14.61 13.24 2.15
C VAL A 117 16.07 13.43 1.69
N ARG A 118 16.65 12.49 0.92
CA ARG A 118 17.98 12.64 0.29
C ARG A 118 17.98 13.23 -1.12
N ALA A 119 16.83 13.57 -1.72
CA ALA A 119 16.79 14.22 -3.03
C ALA A 119 16.18 15.61 -2.96
N ALA A 120 16.77 16.49 -2.14
CA ALA A 120 16.75 17.90 -2.48
C ALA A 120 17.58 18.05 -3.78
N PRO A 121 17.06 18.66 -4.86
CA PRO A 121 17.93 19.07 -5.95
C PRO A 121 19.00 20.01 -5.35
N PRO A 122 20.26 19.98 -5.83
CA PRO A 122 21.16 21.07 -5.50
C PRO A 122 20.45 22.34 -5.98
N THR A 123 20.12 23.23 -5.04
CA THR A 123 19.68 24.57 -5.36
C THR A 123 20.85 25.23 -6.09
N GLU A 124 20.88 25.09 -7.42
CA GLU A 124 21.67 25.94 -8.27
C GLU A 124 21.02 27.32 -8.23
N ALA A 125 21.50 28.17 -7.33
CA ALA A 125 21.16 29.58 -7.32
C ALA A 125 22.28 30.39 -6.64
N GLY A 126 23.09 31.06 -7.46
CA GLY A 126 23.86 32.24 -7.07
C GLY A 126 25.36 32.10 -7.16
#